data_AF-A0AAW1L7W9-F1
#
_entry.id   AF-A0AAW1L7W9-F1
#
_cell.length_a   1.000
_cell.length_b   1.000
_cell.length_c   1.000
_cell.angle_alpha   90.00
_cell.angle_beta   90.00
_cell.angle_gamma   90.00
#
_symmetry.space_group_name_H-M   'P 1'
#
loop_
_entity.id
_entity.type
_entity.pdbx_description
1 polymer ?
#
loop_
_entity_poly.entity_id
_entity_poly.type
_entity_poly.pdbx_seq_one_letter_code
_entity_poly.pdbx_strand_id
1 'polypeptide(L)'
;MRAIRTKRYKLIHNLNYNAPFPIDQDFYISPSFQDILNRTRANQPLFWFKNLGMYYYRPEWELFDLKMDAIEVKNLADDPSYNTTLVELKMRLLEWQKLTKDPWICSPHAVYEDKGLYKDNPQCLGLDNEI
;
A
#
# COMPACT_ATOMS: atom_id res chain seq x y z
N MET A 1 -0.22 -5.75 2.16
CA MET A 1 0.48 -4.45 2.27
C MET A 1 1.89 -4.69 2.78
N ARG A 2 2.85 -3.88 2.32
CA ARG A 2 4.21 -3.78 2.86
C ARG A 2 4.54 -2.31 3.05
N ALA A 3 5.41 -1.97 4.00
CA ALA A 3 5.71 -0.57 4.27
C ALA A 3 7.13 -0.40 4.81
N ILE A 4 7.72 0.74 4.51
CA ILE A 4 8.95 1.21 5.15
C ILE A 4 8.75 2.63 5.64
N ARG A 5 9.25 2.92 6.83
CA ARG A 5 9.16 4.24 7.45
C ARG A 5 10.55 4.69 7.90
N THR A 6 10.89 5.90 7.52
CA THR A 6 12.02 6.65 8.05
C THR A 6 11.52 7.71 9.04
N LYS A 7 12.42 8.52 9.59
CA LYS A 7 12.01 9.65 10.44
C LYS A 7 11.12 10.65 9.69
N ARG A 8 11.36 10.85 8.39
CA ARG A 8 10.67 11.87 7.58
C ARG A 8 9.62 11.29 6.64
N TYR A 9 9.91 10.17 5.99
CA TYR A 9 9.05 9.62 4.95
C TYR A 9 8.47 8.26 5.33
N LYS A 10 7.28 7.95 4.82
CA LYS A 10 6.67 6.62 4.86
C LYS A 10 6.26 6.22 3.45
N LEU A 11 6.62 5.00 3.05
CA LEU A 11 6.18 4.36 1.82
C LEU A 11 5.33 3.14 2.17
N ILE A 12 4.18 3.00 1.51
CA ILE A 12 3.29 1.84 1.60
C ILE A 12 3.13 1.25 0.18
N HIS A 13 3.20 -0.08 0.10
CA HIS A 13 2.91 -0.89 -1.07
C HIS A 13 1.64 -1.71 -0.84
N ASN A 14 0.57 -1.36 -1.53
CA ASN A 14 -0.71 -2.05 -1.52
C ASN A 14 -0.71 -3.16 -2.58
N LEU A 15 -0.25 -4.36 -2.23
CA LEU A 15 -0.17 -5.50 -3.16
C LEU A 15 -1.48 -5.83 -3.87
N ASN A 16 -2.64 -5.61 -3.23
CA ASN A 16 -3.96 -5.91 -3.80
C ASN A 16 -4.78 -4.62 -3.99
N TYR A 17 -4.15 -3.58 -4.54
CA TYR A 17 -4.73 -2.23 -4.64
C TYR A 17 -5.96 -2.12 -5.54
N ASN A 18 -6.10 -3.03 -6.52
CA ASN A 18 -7.28 -3.10 -7.39
C ASN A 18 -8.54 -3.61 -6.68
N ALA A 19 -8.41 -4.18 -5.49
CA ALA A 19 -9.54 -4.60 -4.65
C ALA A 19 -9.83 -3.56 -3.56
N PRO A 20 -11.09 -3.42 -3.10
CA PRO A 20 -11.40 -2.55 -1.99
C PRO A 20 -10.72 -3.03 -0.70
N PHE A 21 -10.22 -2.09 0.12
CA PHE A 21 -9.67 -2.40 1.43
C PHE A 21 -10.72 -3.13 2.30
N PRO A 22 -10.43 -4.34 2.80
CA PRO A 22 -11.42 -5.12 3.54
C PRO A 22 -11.68 -4.51 4.92
N ILE A 23 -12.92 -4.67 5.40
CA ILE A 23 -13.34 -4.30 6.74
C ILE A 23 -13.61 -5.59 7.52
N ASP A 24 -13.02 -5.69 8.70
CA ASP A 24 -13.26 -6.80 9.62
C ASP A 24 -14.62 -6.68 10.31
N GLN A 25 -15.14 -7.81 10.78
CA GLN A 25 -16.50 -7.91 11.33
C GLN A 25 -16.67 -7.06 12.61
N ASP A 26 -15.64 -7.00 13.44
CA ASP A 26 -15.67 -6.29 14.72
C ASP A 26 -15.65 -4.77 14.51
N PHE A 27 -14.76 -4.27 13.65
CA PHE A 27 -14.73 -2.84 13.31
C PHE A 27 -16.01 -2.41 12.57
N TYR A 28 -16.55 -3.27 11.71
CA TYR A 28 -17.77 -2.98 10.97
C TYR A 28 -18.92 -2.57 11.89
N ILE A 29 -19.15 -3.32 12.98
CA ILE A 29 -20.26 -3.07 13.90
C ILE A 29 -19.99 -1.93 14.90
N SER A 30 -18.79 -1.33 14.89
CA SER A 30 -18.46 -0.24 15.79
C SER A 30 -19.37 0.99 15.56
N PRO A 31 -19.80 1.70 16.63
CA PRO A 31 -20.62 2.90 16.47
C PRO A 31 -19.98 3.96 15.55
N SER A 32 -18.66 4.11 15.61
CA SER A 32 -17.92 5.05 14.75
C SER A 32 -18.01 4.70 13.27
N PHE A 33 -17.80 3.42 12.90
CA PHE A 33 -17.88 3.03 11.50
C PHE A 33 -19.32 3.01 10.98
N GLN A 34 -20.29 2.63 11.83
CA GLN A 34 -21.71 2.71 11.49
C GLN A 34 -22.17 4.16 11.23
N ASP A 35 -21.71 5.15 12.01
CA ASP A 35 -21.98 6.57 11.73
C ASP A 35 -21.40 7.00 10.37
N ILE A 36 -20.15 6.63 10.06
CA ILE A 36 -19.53 6.91 8.75
C ILE A 36 -20.34 6.29 7.61
N LEU A 37 -20.76 5.03 7.74
CA LEU A 37 -21.58 4.34 6.74
C LEU A 37 -22.92 5.03 6.54
N ASN A 38 -23.62 5.35 7.63
CA ASN A 38 -24.95 5.96 7.58
C ASN A 38 -24.90 7.36 6.99
N ARG A 39 -23.93 8.18 7.39
CA ARG A 39 -23.72 9.51 6.79
C ARG A 39 -23.37 9.42 5.31
N THR A 40 -22.49 8.49 4.93
CA THR A 40 -22.13 8.29 3.52
C THR A 40 -23.36 7.89 2.69
N ARG A 41 -24.17 6.94 3.17
CA ARG A 41 -25.42 6.51 2.49
C ARG A 41 -26.44 7.64 2.38
N ALA A 42 -26.53 8.49 3.40
CA ALA A 42 -27.42 9.63 3.43
C ALA A 42 -26.85 10.88 2.75
N ASN A 43 -25.67 10.79 2.11
CA ASN A 43 -24.96 11.94 1.52
C ASN A 43 -24.76 13.11 2.51
N GLN A 44 -24.55 12.80 3.78
CA GLN A 44 -24.25 13.78 4.83
C GLN A 44 -22.75 14.01 4.98
N PRO A 45 -22.33 15.20 5.46
CA PRO A 45 -20.93 15.45 5.76
C PRO A 45 -20.36 14.46 6.78
N LEU A 46 -19.14 13.99 6.51
CA LEU A 46 -18.35 13.17 7.41
C LEU A 46 -17.45 14.06 8.28
N PHE A 47 -17.34 13.74 9.57
CA PHE A 47 -16.35 14.34 10.44
C PHE A 47 -15.00 13.61 10.33
N TRP A 48 -14.56 13.42 9.09
CA TRP A 48 -13.36 12.64 8.76
C TRP A 48 -12.62 13.30 7.60
N PHE A 49 -11.30 13.20 7.63
CA PHE A 49 -10.41 13.79 6.61
C PHE A 49 -10.35 12.95 5.32
N LYS A 50 -11.06 11.82 5.26
CA LYS A 50 -11.25 10.98 4.07
C LYS A 50 -12.74 10.70 3.86
N ASN A 51 -13.03 10.06 2.74
CA ASN A 51 -14.31 9.40 2.48
C ASN A 51 -14.09 7.89 2.24
N LEU A 52 -15.18 7.12 2.24
CA LEU A 52 -15.10 5.66 2.04
C LEU A 52 -14.50 5.27 0.68
N GLY A 53 -14.75 6.03 -0.38
CA GLY A 53 -14.16 5.77 -1.70
C GLY A 53 -12.64 5.79 -1.66
N MET A 54 -12.05 6.86 -1.10
CA MET A 54 -10.60 6.98 -0.92
C MET A 54 -10.03 5.94 0.05
N TYR A 55 -10.83 5.51 1.04
CA TYR A 55 -10.38 4.53 2.03
C TYR A 55 -10.35 3.11 1.47
N TYR A 56 -11.33 2.76 0.62
CA TYR A 56 -11.42 1.45 -0.01
C TYR A 56 -10.47 1.32 -1.19
N TYR A 57 -10.47 2.29 -2.10
CA TYR A 57 -9.69 2.22 -3.33
C TYR A 57 -8.42 3.05 -3.18
N ARG A 58 -7.33 2.36 -2.88
CA ARG A 58 -6.02 2.97 -2.63
C ARG A 58 -5.11 2.72 -3.83
N PRO A 59 -4.19 3.64 -4.16
CA PRO A 59 -3.20 3.38 -5.20
C PRO A 59 -2.22 2.29 -4.75
N GLU A 60 -1.52 1.67 -5.70
CA GLU A 60 -0.50 0.66 -5.39
C GLU A 60 0.58 1.23 -4.47
N TRP A 61 1.06 2.44 -4.77
CA TRP A 61 2.13 3.10 -4.03
C TRP A 61 1.61 4.36 -3.33
N GLU A 62 1.84 4.45 -2.03
CA GLU A 62 1.55 5.63 -1.22
C GLU A 62 2.83 6.12 -0.53
N LEU A 63 3.29 7.32 -0.91
CA LEU A 63 4.45 7.99 -0.32
C LEU A 63 4.01 9.25 0.43
N PHE A 64 4.39 9.38 1.69
CA PHE A 64 4.06 10.53 2.54
C PHE A 64 5.30 11.15 3.17
N ASP A 65 5.40 12.49 3.16
CA ASP A 65 6.35 13.26 3.96
C ASP A 65 5.72 13.61 5.32
N LEU A 66 6.02 12.81 6.33
CA LEU A 66 5.48 12.94 7.68
C LEU A 66 5.89 14.24 8.39
N LYS A 67 6.92 14.95 7.91
CA LYS A 67 7.29 16.26 8.45
C LYS A 67 6.33 17.34 7.96
N MET A 68 5.87 17.24 6.71
CA MET A 68 4.99 18.23 6.08
C MET A 68 3.51 17.84 6.19
N ASP A 69 3.22 16.54 6.27
CA ASP A 69 1.89 15.95 6.32
C ASP A 69 1.87 14.77 7.30
N ALA A 70 1.71 15.08 8.59
CA ALA A 70 1.68 14.09 9.65
C ALA A 70 0.44 13.17 9.63
N ILE A 71 -0.62 13.56 8.90
CA ILE A 71 -1.89 12.83 8.82
C ILE A 71 -2.04 12.00 7.52
N GLU A 72 -1.02 11.99 6.67
CA GLU A 72 -0.90 11.09 5.49
C GLU A 72 -2.09 11.23 4.51
N VAL A 73 -2.35 12.48 4.10
CA VAL A 73 -3.44 12.82 3.17
C VAL A 73 -2.93 13.01 1.75
N LYS A 74 -1.78 13.66 1.58
CA LYS A 74 -1.20 13.94 0.28
C LYS A 74 -0.24 12.82 -0.13
N ASN A 75 -0.69 11.93 -1.01
CA ASN A 75 0.19 10.95 -1.64
C ASN A 75 1.15 11.65 -2.61
N LEU A 76 2.44 11.35 -2.50
CA LEU A 76 3.55 11.90 -3.27
C LEU A 76 4.15 10.88 -4.24
N ALA A 77 3.59 9.67 -4.35
CA ALA A 77 4.15 8.59 -5.17
C ALA A 77 4.25 8.97 -6.66
N ASP A 78 3.29 9.74 -7.17
CA ASP A 78 3.27 10.19 -8.57
C ASP A 78 3.90 11.57 -8.79
N ASP A 79 4.42 12.21 -7.73
CA ASP A 79 5.09 13.51 -7.83
C ASP A 79 6.54 13.33 -8.29
N PRO A 80 6.93 13.81 -9.49
CA PRO A 80 8.28 13.62 -10.03
C PRO A 80 9.38 14.17 -9.11
N SER A 81 9.06 15.19 -8.30
CA SER A 81 10.00 15.80 -7.35
C SER A 81 10.45 14.84 -6.25
N TYR A 82 9.67 13.79 -5.99
CA TYR A 82 9.94 12.78 -4.96
C TYR A 82 10.44 11.45 -5.52
N ASN A 83 10.65 11.34 -6.85
CA ASN A 83 11.02 10.07 -7.50
C ASN A 83 12.29 9.44 -6.90
N THR A 84 13.32 10.24 -6.60
CA THR A 84 14.54 9.75 -5.94
C THR A 84 14.24 9.12 -4.58
N THR A 85 13.37 9.75 -3.78
CA THR A 85 12.96 9.23 -2.47
C THR A 85 12.13 7.97 -2.62
N LEU A 86 11.22 7.94 -3.60
CA LEU A 86 10.39 6.77 -3.90
C LEU A 86 11.25 5.55 -4.27
N VAL A 87 12.19 5.70 -5.20
CA VAL A 87 13.09 4.61 -5.64
C VAL A 87 13.96 4.12 -4.48
N GLU A 88 14.54 5.03 -3.69
CA GLU A 88 15.35 4.66 -2.52
C GLU A 88 14.54 3.79 -1.54
N LEU A 89 13.33 4.22 -1.20
CA LEU A 89 12.49 3.51 -0.24
C LEU A 89 11.96 2.18 -0.80
N LYS A 90 11.64 2.10 -2.10
CA LYS A 90 11.29 0.83 -2.77
C LYS A 90 12.44 -0.17 -2.69
N MET A 91 13.67 0.27 -2.96
CA MET A 91 14.86 -0.59 -2.88
C MET A 91 15.10 -1.11 -1.46
N ARG A 92 15.06 -0.22 -0.47
CA ARG A 92 15.24 -0.59 0.95
C ARG A 92 14.15 -1.54 1.44
N LEU A 93 12.90 -1.33 1.02
CA LEU A 93 11.79 -2.24 1.33
C LEU A 93 12.04 -3.62 0.70
N LEU A 94 12.42 -3.67 -0.57
CA LEU A 94 12.74 -4.91 -1.28
C LEU A 94 13.91 -5.67 -0.62
N GLU A 95 14.98 -4.98 -0.22
CA GLU A 95 16.11 -5.58 0.50
C GLU A 95 15.66 -6.23 1.81
N TRP A 96 14.79 -5.56 2.57
CA TRP A 96 14.25 -6.12 3.80
C TRP A 96 13.35 -7.33 3.55
N GLN A 97 12.52 -7.30 2.50
CA GLN A 97 11.71 -8.44 2.09
C GLN A 97 12.59 -9.65 1.70
N LYS A 98 13.70 -9.42 0.97
CA LYS A 98 14.69 -10.49 0.66
C LYS A 98 15.32 -11.06 1.92
N LEU A 99 15.81 -10.18 2.80
CA LEU A 99 16.48 -10.56 4.04
C LEU A 99 15.57 -11.43 4.94
N THR A 100 14.28 -11.09 4.99
CA THR A 100 13.28 -11.78 5.81
C THR A 100 12.59 -12.93 5.09
N LYS A 101 12.97 -13.24 3.85
CA LYS A 101 12.38 -14.29 3.01
C LYS A 101 10.87 -14.14 2.89
N ASP A 102 10.41 -12.91 2.64
CA ASP A 102 9.00 -12.58 2.49
C ASP A 102 8.36 -13.37 1.32
N PRO A 103 7.35 -14.22 1.60
CA PRO A 103 6.69 -15.01 0.55
C PRO A 103 6.02 -14.17 -0.54
N TRP A 104 5.73 -12.89 -0.27
CA TRP A 104 5.05 -11.98 -1.19
C TRP A 104 6.00 -11.04 -1.95
N ILE A 105 7.31 -11.30 -1.92
CA ILE A 105 8.33 -10.42 -2.49
C ILE A 105 8.11 -10.05 -3.97
N CYS A 106 7.53 -10.94 -4.77
CA CYS A 106 7.27 -10.71 -6.19
C CYS A 106 5.83 -10.28 -6.50
N SER A 107 4.92 -10.35 -5.52
CA SER A 107 3.53 -9.95 -5.72
C SER A 107 3.41 -8.43 -5.91
N PRO A 108 2.37 -7.94 -6.62
CA PRO A 108 1.37 -8.69 -7.38
C PRO A 108 1.78 -9.00 -8.84
N HIS A 109 2.91 -8.47 -9.30
CA HIS A 109 3.27 -8.43 -10.72
C HIS A 109 4.02 -9.68 -11.21
N ALA A 110 4.52 -10.50 -10.29
CA ALA A 110 5.40 -11.62 -10.60
C ALA A 110 5.28 -12.78 -9.60
N VAL A 111 5.81 -13.94 -10.00
CA VAL A 111 5.95 -15.14 -9.17
C VAL A 111 7.40 -15.31 -8.75
N TYR A 112 7.62 -15.64 -7.47
CA TYR A 112 8.96 -15.93 -6.96
C TYR A 112 9.35 -17.37 -7.28
N GLU A 113 10.41 -17.55 -8.05
CA GLU A 113 10.97 -18.86 -8.37
C GLU A 113 12.37 -19.01 -7.78
N ASP A 114 12.53 -19.98 -6.87
CA ASP A 114 13.79 -20.31 -6.19
C ASP A 114 14.13 -21.81 -6.28
N LYS A 115 13.40 -22.56 -7.11
CA LYS A 115 13.58 -24.01 -7.32
C LYS A 115 13.91 -24.33 -8.77
N GLY A 116 14.27 -25.60 -9.01
CA GLY A 116 14.51 -26.13 -10.35
C GLY A 116 15.58 -25.35 -11.11
N LEU A 117 15.21 -24.80 -12.26
CA LEU A 117 16.08 -23.98 -13.11
C LEU A 117 16.58 -22.69 -12.42
N TYR A 118 15.88 -22.23 -11.38
CA TYR A 118 16.16 -20.98 -10.67
C TYR A 118 16.81 -21.20 -9.31
N LYS A 119 17.21 -22.44 -8.97
CA LYS A 119 17.79 -22.77 -7.66
C LYS A 119 19.06 -21.96 -7.33
N ASP A 120 19.89 -21.69 -8.34
CA ASP A 120 21.18 -21.00 -8.18
C ASP A 120 21.06 -19.48 -8.43
N ASN A 121 19.91 -19.03 -8.96
CA ASN A 121 19.61 -17.63 -9.22
C ASN A 121 18.10 -17.35 -9.04
N PRO A 122 17.62 -17.23 -7.78
CA PRO A 122 16.22 -16.97 -7.52
C PRO A 122 15.77 -15.62 -8.08
N GLN A 123 14.59 -15.59 -8.68
CA GLN A 123 14.10 -14.38 -9.34
C GLN A 123 12.57 -14.27 -9.34
N CYS A 124 12.10 -13.03 -9.54
CA CYS A 124 10.71 -12.74 -9.82
C CYS A 124 10.46 -12.86 -11.32
N LEU A 125 9.60 -13.80 -11.73
CA LEU A 125 9.17 -13.95 -13.12
C LEU A 125 7.84 -13.25 -13.35
N GLY A 126 7.78 -12.37 -14.34
CA GLY A 126 6.59 -11.57 -14.64
C GLY A 126 5.37 -12.45 -14.94
N LEU A 127 4.21 -11.98 -14.48
CA LEU A 127 2.91 -12.60 -14.77
C LEU A 127 2.25 -12.05 -16.04
N ASP A 128 2.75 -10.94 -16.59
CA ASP A 128 2.15 -10.21 -17.71
C ASP A 128 0.64 -9.95 -17.49
N ASN A 129 0.25 -9.67 -16.24
CA ASN A 129 -1.14 -9.61 -15.80
C ASN A 129 -1.80 -8.23 -15.97
N GLU A 130 -1.17 -7.31 -16.72
CA GLU A 130 -1.66 -5.96 -17.02
C GLU A 130 -1.97 -5.10 -15.77
N ILE A 131 -1.39 -5.47 -14.63
CA ILE A 131 -1.44 -4.72 -13.37
C ILE A 131 -0.19 -3.83 -13.26
#